data_AF-A0A1Y2VGC4-F1
#
_entry.id   AF-A0A1Y2VGC4-F1
#
_cell.length_a   1.000
_cell.length_b   1.000
_cell.length_c   1.000
_cell.angle_alpha   90.00
_cell.angle_beta   90.00
_cell.angle_gamma   90.00
#
_symmetry.space_group_name_H-M   'P 1'
#
loop_
_entity.id
_entity.type
_entity.pdbx_description
1 polymer ?
#
loop_
_entity_poly.entity_id
_entity_poly.type
_entity_poly.pdbx_seq_one_letter_code
_entity_poly.pdbx_strand_id
1 'polypeptide(L)'
;MDRHGSPGLGPRNDASRVQKPDSAADKAAKLAALKARVSAAIGTSKAKGGLNVGLHPALEDIGQWKPGGSKANDSKSSFGSRSRNDAGKAQPKKALDLSGPSQEEIKNNPYFDANLGAPSVKPRQSRQLIFNQKGKYIQQANALRRQAALEALKKKIAAGTRKVGIDEDKDVEKNFVVEAPPDIEWWDEALVDGKNYDNIEDPKYLKIDTEDTIVTRYIQHPVPIEPPQDKNIPPPKPMYLTSTEQAKLRRQRRMADLKEEQAKIRLGLVPAPPPKVKKGNLMRVLGEEAVKDPTAVEARVNKEIADRHAKHVQANEERKLSKEQKHEKIAANQEKDAAKGLHMLVFKINSLANGQHRYKININADQLALTGLVIMHPKQNLVIVEGGEWSIKHYKKLMLNRINWTENLPSREKDAQNEALKQWLKAENEDGGLRDLTENQCKLIFEGEIKSRAFRKWGSKVCETDSEAREVLSKSKLENFWNLAKSTH
;
A
#
# COMPACT_ATOMS: atom_id res chain seq x y z
N MET A 1 -62.99 -5.00 59.58
CA MET A 1 -62.22 -6.17 59.12
C MET A 1 -60.93 -5.62 58.55
N ASP A 2 -59.82 -6.14 59.09
CA ASP A 2 -58.44 -6.20 58.57
C ASP A 2 -57.71 -4.86 58.34
N ARG A 3 -56.77 -4.39 59.19
CA ARG A 3 -55.44 -4.88 59.66
C ARG A 3 -54.29 -4.84 58.62
N HIS A 4 -53.24 -4.11 59.03
CA HIS A 4 -51.81 -4.17 58.66
C HIS A 4 -51.41 -3.60 57.28
N GLY A 5 -50.32 -2.84 57.08
CA GLY A 5 -49.24 -2.40 57.97
C GLY A 5 -48.27 -1.44 57.25
N SER A 6 -47.47 -0.69 58.00
CA SER A 6 -46.37 0.16 57.51
C SER A 6 -45.17 -0.66 57.02
N PRO A 7 -44.31 -0.07 56.16
CA PRO A 7 -42.87 -0.22 56.42
C PRO A 7 -42.02 1.04 56.16
N GLY A 8 -41.21 1.35 57.17
CA GLY A 8 -39.79 1.74 57.15
C GLY A 8 -39.18 2.49 55.96
N LEU A 9 -38.71 3.71 56.24
CA LEU A 9 -37.67 4.41 55.48
C LEU A 9 -36.29 3.90 55.89
N GLY A 10 -35.59 3.22 54.97
CA GLY A 10 -34.15 2.94 55.06
C GLY A 10 -33.33 3.86 54.13
N PRO A 11 -32.05 4.15 54.44
CA PRO A 11 -31.24 5.08 53.67
C PRO A 11 -30.75 4.45 52.35
N ARG A 12 -30.93 5.18 51.25
CA ARG A 12 -30.46 4.81 49.90
C ARG A 12 -28.95 5.03 49.80
N ASN A 13 -28.21 3.96 49.52
CA ASN A 13 -26.83 4.03 49.03
C ASN A 13 -26.86 4.41 47.54
N ASP A 14 -26.24 5.54 47.20
CA ASP A 14 -26.10 6.02 45.84
C ASP A 14 -24.79 5.46 45.24
N ALA A 15 -24.92 4.51 44.31
CA ALA A 15 -23.81 3.91 43.59
C ALA A 15 -24.07 4.02 42.08
N SER A 16 -23.55 5.08 41.44
CA SER A 16 -23.33 5.08 39.98
C SER A 16 -22.42 6.23 39.52
N ARG A 17 -21.12 6.16 39.88
CA ARG A 17 -20.09 6.94 39.15
C ARG A 17 -19.80 6.24 37.82
N VAL A 18 -20.63 6.49 36.82
CA VAL A 18 -20.41 6.07 35.43
C VAL A 18 -19.17 6.80 34.90
N GLN A 19 -18.07 6.07 34.66
CA GLN A 19 -16.95 6.59 33.89
C GLN A 19 -17.35 6.63 32.41
N LYS A 20 -17.49 7.83 31.85
CA LYS A 20 -17.64 8.02 30.40
C LYS A 20 -16.40 7.48 29.67
N PRO A 21 -16.55 6.79 28.52
CA PRO A 21 -15.40 6.43 27.70
C PRO A 21 -14.78 7.71 27.12
N ASP A 22 -13.48 7.93 27.37
CA ASP A 22 -12.71 9.05 26.84
C ASP A 22 -12.89 9.16 25.31
N SER A 23 -13.34 10.33 24.84
CA SER A 23 -13.49 10.65 23.42
C SER A 23 -12.12 10.63 22.73
N ALA A 24 -12.08 10.38 21.41
CA ALA A 24 -10.85 10.46 20.63
C ALA A 24 -10.14 11.82 20.77
N ALA A 25 -10.92 12.90 20.97
CA ALA A 25 -10.41 14.24 21.25
C ALA A 25 -9.67 14.33 22.60
N ASP A 26 -10.17 13.66 23.65
CA ASP A 26 -9.51 13.63 24.96
C ASP A 26 -8.20 12.85 24.92
N LYS A 27 -8.16 11.77 24.14
CA LYS A 27 -6.93 10.99 23.91
C LYS A 27 -5.89 11.79 23.12
N ALA A 28 -6.33 12.55 22.12
CA ALA A 28 -5.48 13.46 21.34
C ALA A 28 -4.92 14.60 22.19
N ALA A 29 -5.75 15.23 23.03
CA ALA A 29 -5.33 16.28 23.95
C ALA A 29 -4.33 15.76 25.01
N LYS A 30 -4.56 14.56 25.56
CA LYS A 30 -3.63 13.89 26.47
C LYS A 30 -2.29 13.60 25.79
N LEU A 31 -2.28 13.12 24.55
CA LEU A 31 -1.07 12.87 23.77
C LEU A 31 -0.32 14.16 23.39
N ALA A 32 -1.04 15.24 23.05
CA ALA A 32 -0.45 16.54 22.77
C ALA A 32 0.16 17.18 24.03
N ALA A 33 -0.52 17.08 25.18
CA ALA A 33 0.00 17.52 26.47
C ALA A 33 1.23 16.70 26.90
N LEU A 34 1.24 15.38 26.63
CA LEU A 34 2.40 14.52 26.86
C LEU A 34 3.58 14.91 25.96
N LYS A 35 3.32 15.18 24.67
CA LYS A 35 4.33 15.68 23.71
C LYS A 35 4.93 17.00 24.18
N ALA A 36 4.11 17.94 24.64
CA ALA A 36 4.55 19.23 25.18
C ALA A 36 5.42 19.05 26.44
N ARG A 37 4.97 18.23 27.41
CA ARG A 37 5.72 17.94 28.63
C ARG A 37 7.07 17.26 28.36
N VAL A 38 7.11 16.28 27.46
CA VAL A 38 8.36 15.62 27.06
C VAL A 38 9.28 16.59 26.32
N SER A 39 8.74 17.46 25.45
CA SER A 39 9.55 18.48 24.76
C SER A 39 10.12 19.54 25.71
N ALA A 40 9.36 19.96 26.72
CA ALA A 40 9.81 20.90 27.75
C ALA A 40 10.90 20.28 28.64
N ALA A 41 10.76 19.01 29.01
CA ALA A 41 11.80 18.28 29.76
C ALA A 41 13.10 18.08 28.96
N ILE A 42 13.03 18.07 27.63
CA ILE A 42 14.21 17.99 26.75
C ILE A 42 14.81 19.37 26.52
N GLY A 43 14.00 20.42 26.36
CA GLY A 43 14.43 21.81 26.18
C GLY A 43 15.33 22.33 27.31
N THR A 44 15.13 21.84 28.54
CA THR A 44 15.96 22.19 29.70
C THR A 44 17.25 21.38 29.82
N SER A 45 17.42 20.30 29.04
CA SER A 45 18.61 19.42 29.07
C SER A 45 19.60 19.68 27.95
N LYS A 46 19.27 20.56 26.99
CA LYS A 46 20.18 20.99 25.92
C LYS A 46 21.09 22.13 26.41
N ALA A 47 21.74 21.94 27.55
CA ALA A 47 22.89 22.77 27.91
C ALA A 47 24.03 22.44 26.93
N LYS A 48 24.52 23.48 26.24
CA LYS A 48 25.70 23.47 25.37
C LYS A 48 26.86 22.78 26.09
N GLY A 49 27.11 21.52 25.78
CA GLY A 49 28.20 20.73 26.33
C GLY A 49 29.50 20.99 25.59
N GLY A 50 30.15 22.12 25.87
CA GLY A 50 31.61 22.23 25.80
C GLY A 50 32.20 21.60 27.06
N LEU A 51 33.31 20.85 26.91
CA LEU A 51 33.95 20.10 27.99
C LEU A 51 34.16 20.94 29.27
N ASN A 52 33.94 20.29 30.43
CA ASN A 52 34.29 20.72 31.80
C ASN A 52 33.34 21.69 32.52
N VAL A 53 32.11 21.28 32.83
CA VAL A 53 31.40 21.85 33.98
C VAL A 53 30.73 20.72 34.79
N GLY A 54 31.00 20.68 36.09
CA GLY A 54 30.37 19.77 37.04
C GLY A 54 28.86 19.99 37.10
N LEU A 55 28.12 18.91 37.30
CA LEU A 55 26.65 18.93 37.40
C LEU A 55 26.24 19.83 38.58
N HIS A 56 25.39 20.83 38.32
CA HIS A 56 24.91 21.76 39.35
C HIS A 56 24.04 21.01 40.38
N PRO A 57 24.21 21.22 41.70
CA PRO A 57 23.53 20.47 42.77
C PRO A 57 21.99 20.59 42.76
N ALA A 58 21.44 21.56 42.03
CA ALA A 58 20.00 21.67 41.79
C ALA A 58 19.40 20.52 40.94
N LEU A 59 20.23 19.66 40.34
CA LEU A 59 19.79 18.50 39.54
C LEU A 59 19.73 17.17 40.33
N GLU A 60 20.22 17.12 41.57
CA GLU A 60 20.18 15.89 42.39
C GLU A 60 18.81 15.64 43.03
N ASP A 61 17.98 16.67 43.20
CA ASP A 61 16.77 16.59 44.03
C ASP A 61 15.44 16.39 43.27
N ILE A 62 15.48 16.20 41.95
CA ILE A 62 14.27 15.89 41.13
C ILE A 62 14.15 14.37 40.95
N GLY A 63 14.41 13.64 42.04
CA GLY A 63 14.57 12.18 42.07
C GLY A 63 13.50 11.45 42.86
N GLN A 64 12.30 12.01 43.05
CA GLN A 64 11.20 11.29 43.71
C GLN A 64 9.86 11.53 43.01
N TRP A 65 9.57 10.69 42.01
CA TRP A 65 8.18 10.45 41.62
C TRP A 65 7.93 8.94 41.67
N LYS A 66 7.18 8.49 42.69
CA LYS A 66 6.57 7.15 42.76
C LYS A 66 5.08 7.28 42.42
N PRO A 67 4.48 6.34 41.67
CA PRO A 67 3.06 6.32 41.38
C PRO A 67 2.26 5.85 42.60
N GLY A 68 1.07 6.44 42.79
CA GLY A 68 0.18 6.19 43.92
C GLY A 68 -0.41 4.78 43.93
N GLY A 69 -0.38 4.16 45.11
CA GLY A 69 -1.08 2.92 45.47
C GLY A 69 -1.61 3.04 46.90
N SER A 70 -2.80 2.50 47.12
CA SER A 70 -3.73 2.73 48.24
C SER A 70 -3.31 2.18 49.61
N LYS A 71 -3.82 2.84 50.66
CA LYS A 71 -4.19 2.36 52.02
C LYS A 71 -3.10 1.65 52.86
N ALA A 72 -2.74 2.27 54.00
CA ALA A 72 -2.89 1.67 55.33
C ALA A 72 -2.48 2.64 56.47
N ASN A 73 -3.20 2.47 57.57
CA ASN A 73 -3.16 3.07 58.91
C ASN A 73 -1.84 3.61 59.51
N ASP A 74 -2.04 4.66 60.31
CA ASP A 74 -1.47 4.95 61.63
C ASP A 74 -0.48 3.95 62.23
N SER A 75 0.67 4.45 62.67
CA SER A 75 0.97 4.59 64.11
C SER A 75 2.36 5.21 64.36
N LYS A 76 2.36 6.18 65.29
CA LYS A 76 3.39 6.52 66.30
C LYS A 76 4.81 5.96 66.10
N SER A 77 5.81 6.83 66.12
CA SER A 77 6.50 7.22 67.37
C SER A 77 7.84 7.93 67.12
N SER A 78 8.06 8.92 67.98
CA SER A 78 9.27 9.69 68.25
C SER A 78 10.55 8.84 68.34
N PHE A 79 11.64 9.33 67.74
CA PHE A 79 12.86 9.56 68.52
C PHE A 79 13.77 10.59 67.83
N GLY A 80 14.07 11.67 68.56
CA GLY A 80 15.07 12.65 68.18
C GLY A 80 16.49 12.13 68.38
N SER A 81 17.40 12.55 67.51
CA SER A 81 18.84 12.50 67.78
C SER A 81 19.45 13.85 67.39
N ARG A 82 19.95 14.54 68.42
CA ARG A 82 20.76 15.75 68.34
C ARG A 82 22.20 15.35 67.98
N SER A 83 22.80 16.00 66.99
CA SER A 83 24.26 16.11 66.86
C SER A 83 24.56 17.51 66.32
N ARG A 84 24.84 18.48 67.20
CA ARG A 84 26.18 18.95 67.62
C ARG A 84 27.06 19.37 66.43
N ASN A 85 27.10 20.70 66.27
CA ASN A 85 28.16 21.45 65.62
C ASN A 85 29.54 21.01 66.12
N ASP A 86 30.49 20.86 65.21
CA ASP A 86 31.85 21.30 65.49
C ASP A 86 32.50 21.91 64.25
N ALA A 87 33.16 23.03 64.48
CA ALA A 87 33.77 23.92 63.50
C ALA A 87 35.28 23.69 63.51
N GLY A 88 35.88 23.47 62.34
CA GLY A 88 37.33 23.37 62.19
C GLY A 88 37.79 23.88 60.83
N LYS A 89 38.15 25.17 60.76
CA LYS A 89 38.86 25.76 59.61
C LYS A 89 40.27 25.17 59.55
N ALA A 90 40.55 24.40 58.51
CA ALA A 90 41.91 23.95 58.18
C ALA A 90 42.46 24.73 56.96
N GLN A 91 43.61 25.37 57.15
CA GLN A 91 44.39 26.09 56.13
C GLN A 91 44.93 25.13 55.06
N PRO A 92 45.05 25.57 53.78
CA PRO A 92 45.57 24.71 52.71
C PRO A 92 47.09 24.53 52.84
N LYS A 93 47.54 23.27 52.92
CA LYS A 93 48.96 22.90 52.80
C LYS A 93 49.41 23.11 51.35
N LYS A 94 50.51 23.83 51.14
CA LYS A 94 51.14 24.01 49.82
C LYS A 94 51.47 22.65 49.22
N ALA A 95 51.06 22.42 47.96
CA ALA A 95 51.43 21.23 47.19
C ALA A 95 52.94 21.22 46.94
N LEU A 96 53.57 20.05 47.06
CA LEU A 96 54.97 19.82 46.69
C LEU A 96 55.12 20.04 45.18
N ASP A 97 55.98 20.98 44.79
CA ASP A 97 56.34 21.19 43.39
C ASP A 97 57.26 20.04 42.93
N LEU A 98 56.79 19.29 41.93
CA LEU A 98 57.50 18.15 41.32
C LEU A 98 58.13 18.54 39.97
N SER A 99 58.35 19.84 39.75
CA SER A 99 59.10 20.31 38.59
C SER A 99 60.55 19.80 38.67
N GLY A 100 61.07 19.32 37.53
CA GLY A 100 62.49 18.97 37.42
C GLY A 100 63.39 20.22 37.51
N PRO A 101 64.69 20.05 37.81
CA PRO A 101 65.60 21.17 38.02
C PRO A 101 65.65 22.12 36.81
N SER A 102 65.73 23.41 37.11
CA SER A 102 65.76 24.48 36.13
C SER A 102 67.08 24.47 35.32
N GLN A 103 67.09 25.07 34.12
CA GLN A 103 68.28 25.12 33.26
C GLN A 103 69.48 25.82 33.93
N GLU A 104 69.22 26.72 34.88
CA GLU A 104 70.26 27.44 35.64
C GLU A 104 70.88 26.54 36.72
N GLU A 105 70.09 25.67 37.36
CA GLU A 105 70.57 24.66 38.31
C GLU A 105 71.37 23.55 37.62
N ILE A 106 71.02 23.20 36.37
CA ILE A 106 71.76 22.21 35.58
C ILE A 106 73.15 22.74 35.16
N LYS A 107 73.27 24.06 34.89
CA LYS A 107 74.56 24.70 34.53
C LYS A 107 75.49 24.90 35.72
N ASN A 108 74.96 25.06 36.93
CA ASN A 108 75.75 25.20 38.16
C ASN A 108 76.17 23.86 38.78
N ASN A 109 75.88 22.73 38.12
CA ASN A 109 76.31 21.43 38.60
C ASN A 109 77.80 21.18 38.27
N PRO A 110 78.69 20.99 39.26
CA PRO A 110 80.13 20.80 39.05
C PRO A 110 80.49 19.52 38.29
N TYR A 111 79.54 18.61 38.07
CA TYR A 111 79.72 17.39 37.25
C TYR A 111 79.11 17.52 35.84
N PHE A 112 78.68 18.70 35.43
CA PHE A 112 78.12 18.94 34.10
C PHE A 112 79.24 19.16 33.07
N ASP A 113 79.38 18.23 32.12
CA ASP A 113 80.37 18.31 31.04
C ASP A 113 79.83 19.19 29.89
N ALA A 114 80.46 20.35 29.70
CA ALA A 114 80.07 21.34 28.70
C ALA A 114 80.32 20.92 27.24
N ASN A 115 81.06 19.83 26.99
CA ASN A 115 81.30 19.31 25.64
C ASN A 115 80.21 18.34 25.16
N LEU A 116 79.30 17.92 26.04
CA LEU A 116 78.06 17.23 25.64
C LEU A 116 77.08 18.30 25.14
N GLY A 117 76.98 18.46 23.81
CA GLY A 117 76.16 19.48 23.17
C GLY A 117 74.80 19.69 23.85
N ALA A 118 74.51 20.95 24.20
CA ALA A 118 73.32 21.34 24.94
C ALA A 118 72.05 20.72 24.30
N PRO A 119 71.28 19.88 25.01
CA PRO A 119 70.05 19.36 24.45
C PRO A 119 69.04 20.50 24.37
N SER A 120 68.82 21.03 23.16
CA SER A 120 67.75 21.97 22.79
C SER A 120 66.34 21.34 22.91
N VAL A 121 66.17 20.28 23.68
CA VAL A 121 64.92 19.54 23.83
C VAL A 121 64.38 19.81 25.22
N LYS A 122 63.29 20.60 25.29
CA LYS A 122 62.52 20.80 26.52
C LYS A 122 62.29 19.45 27.21
N PRO A 123 62.53 19.30 28.53
CA PRO A 123 62.26 18.03 29.21
C PRO A 123 60.77 17.69 29.05
N ARG A 124 60.46 16.50 28.54
CA ARG A 124 59.07 16.02 28.45
C ARG A 124 58.53 15.88 29.88
N GLN A 125 57.70 16.83 30.29
CA GLN A 125 56.92 16.75 31.51
C GLN A 125 56.06 15.47 31.46
N SER A 126 56.23 14.56 32.42
CA SER A 126 55.38 13.37 32.50
C SER A 126 53.95 13.81 32.74
N ARG A 127 53.01 13.41 31.87
CA ARG A 127 51.58 13.73 32.05
C ARG A 127 51.14 13.22 33.42
N GLN A 128 50.61 14.12 34.24
CA GLN A 128 50.04 13.78 35.53
C GLN A 128 48.92 12.75 35.36
N LEU A 129 48.92 11.71 36.19
CA LEU A 129 47.82 10.76 36.25
C LEU A 129 46.59 11.46 36.86
N ILE A 130 45.64 11.86 36.02
CA ILE A 130 44.37 12.43 36.46
C ILE A 130 43.41 11.27 36.74
N PHE A 131 43.38 10.84 38.00
CA PHE A 131 42.42 9.83 38.45
C PHE A 131 41.01 10.43 38.47
N ASN A 132 40.13 9.88 37.64
CA ASN A 132 38.72 10.25 37.67
C ASN A 132 38.07 9.61 38.91
N GLN A 133 37.32 10.43 39.65
CA GLN A 133 36.59 9.96 40.82
C GLN A 133 35.60 8.85 40.44
N LYS A 134 35.44 7.85 41.33
CA LYS A 134 34.50 6.75 41.15
C LYS A 134 33.11 7.30 40.86
N GLY A 135 32.47 6.78 39.81
CA GLY A 135 31.11 7.19 39.42
C GLY A 135 31.02 8.26 38.33
N LYS A 136 32.08 9.00 37.98
CA LYS A 136 32.05 10.02 36.92
C LYS A 136 31.54 9.46 35.57
N TYR A 137 32.13 8.36 35.11
CA TYR A 137 31.73 7.71 33.86
C TYR A 137 30.43 6.90 33.98
N ILE A 138 30.09 6.43 35.19
CA ILE A 138 28.81 5.74 35.45
C ILE A 138 27.67 6.75 35.31
N GLN A 139 27.82 7.95 35.86
CA GLN A 139 26.86 9.05 35.71
C GLN A 139 26.74 9.50 34.25
N GLN A 140 27.86 9.62 33.53
CA GLN A 140 27.86 9.97 32.12
C GLN A 140 27.14 8.91 31.25
N ALA A 141 27.41 7.61 31.51
CA ALA A 141 26.73 6.52 30.83
C ALA A 141 25.23 6.50 31.13
N ASN A 142 24.83 6.77 32.38
CA ASN A 142 23.42 6.86 32.76
C ASN A 142 22.73 8.07 32.12
N ALA A 143 23.42 9.20 31.97
CA ALA A 143 22.91 10.36 31.25
C ALA A 143 22.67 10.05 29.76
N LEU A 144 23.61 9.36 29.09
CA LEU A 144 23.45 8.92 27.71
C LEU A 144 22.29 7.92 27.53
N ARG A 145 22.15 6.96 28.45
CA ARG A 145 21.00 6.02 28.43
C ARG A 145 19.67 6.76 28.59
N ARG A 146 19.61 7.77 29.47
CA ARG A 146 18.42 8.61 29.63
C ARG A 146 18.11 9.42 28.36
N GLN A 147 19.13 9.99 27.70
CA GLN A 147 18.95 10.68 26.42
C GLN A 147 18.41 9.74 25.34
N ALA A 148 19.00 8.55 25.19
CA ALA A 148 18.51 7.55 24.23
C ALA A 148 17.08 7.08 24.54
N ALA A 149 16.74 6.90 25.83
CA ALA A 149 15.38 6.58 26.24
C ALA A 149 14.38 7.70 25.90
N LEU A 150 14.75 8.96 26.12
CA LEU A 150 13.94 10.13 25.76
C LEU A 150 13.76 10.26 24.24
N GLU A 151 14.79 10.01 23.45
CA GLU A 151 14.70 10.00 21.98
C GLU A 151 13.80 8.86 21.47
N ALA A 152 13.94 7.66 22.04
CA ALA A 152 13.06 6.53 21.73
C ALA A 152 11.60 6.83 22.09
N LEU A 153 11.37 7.48 23.23
CA LEU A 153 10.03 7.91 23.66
C LEU A 153 9.47 8.99 22.72
N LYS A 154 10.29 9.96 22.31
CA LYS A 154 9.93 10.97 21.29
C LYS A 154 9.56 10.32 19.97
N LYS A 155 10.32 9.32 19.52
CA LYS A 155 10.03 8.56 18.29
C LYS A 155 8.70 7.79 18.41
N LYS A 156 8.43 7.19 19.57
CA LYS A 156 7.13 6.52 19.86
C LYS A 156 5.96 7.50 19.90
N ILE A 157 6.13 8.68 20.51
CA ILE A 157 5.09 9.73 20.52
C ILE A 157 4.86 10.26 19.10
N ALA A 158 5.92 10.47 18.31
CA ALA A 158 5.80 10.90 16.92
C ALA A 158 5.06 9.86 16.06
N ALA A 159 5.38 8.57 16.23
CA ALA A 159 4.66 7.48 15.58
C ALA A 159 3.19 7.39 16.04
N GLY A 160 2.94 7.54 17.34
CA GLY A 160 1.59 7.54 17.91
C GLY A 160 0.73 8.72 17.45
N THR A 161 1.31 9.93 17.35
CA THR A 161 0.61 11.12 16.83
C THR A 161 0.29 11.01 15.34
N ARG A 162 1.20 10.46 14.53
CA ARG A 162 0.90 10.10 13.13
C ARG A 162 -0.22 9.06 13.04
N LYS A 163 -0.19 8.04 13.89
CA LYS A 163 -1.22 6.99 13.95
C LYS A 163 -2.60 7.52 14.37
N VAL A 164 -2.65 8.58 15.18
CA VAL A 164 -3.89 9.20 15.67
C VAL A 164 -4.50 10.18 14.65
N GLY A 165 -3.78 10.54 13.58
CA GLY A 165 -4.37 11.26 12.43
C GLY A 165 -4.54 12.77 12.60
N ILE A 166 -3.89 13.41 13.58
CA ILE A 166 -4.01 14.87 13.78
C ILE A 166 -3.36 15.68 12.63
N ASP A 167 -2.40 15.08 11.89
CA ASP A 167 -1.88 15.70 10.66
C ASP A 167 -2.84 15.55 9.46
N GLU A 168 -3.80 14.61 9.51
CA GLU A 168 -4.69 14.31 8.38
C GLU A 168 -5.78 15.37 8.19
N ASP A 169 -6.34 15.92 9.27
CA ASP A 169 -7.34 17.00 9.20
C ASP A 169 -6.71 18.30 8.68
N LYS A 170 -5.43 18.55 8.99
CA LYS A 170 -4.69 19.73 8.52
C LYS A 170 -4.47 19.76 7.02
N ASP A 171 -4.23 18.61 6.38
CA ASP A 171 -4.03 18.57 4.93
C ASP A 171 -5.34 18.70 4.16
N VAL A 172 -6.48 18.31 4.76
CA VAL A 172 -7.81 18.59 4.20
C VAL A 172 -8.11 20.09 4.28
N GLU A 173 -7.84 20.72 5.43
CA GLU A 173 -8.02 22.17 5.62
C GLU A 173 -7.17 23.02 4.66
N LYS A 174 -5.92 22.62 4.37
CA LYS A 174 -5.07 23.31 3.40
C LYS A 174 -5.66 23.37 1.98
N ASN A 175 -6.32 22.30 1.54
CA ASN A 175 -6.91 22.26 0.20
C ASN A 175 -8.14 23.17 0.06
N PHE A 176 -8.75 23.61 1.17
CA PHE A 176 -9.84 24.59 1.17
C PHE A 176 -9.35 26.03 1.37
N VAL A 177 -8.04 26.26 1.54
CA VAL A 177 -7.47 27.60 1.58
C VAL A 177 -7.49 28.14 0.15
N VAL A 178 -8.41 29.08 -0.10
CA VAL A 178 -8.44 29.84 -1.36
C VAL A 178 -7.23 30.74 -1.37
N GLU A 179 -6.29 30.48 -2.28
CA GLU A 179 -5.16 31.38 -2.53
C GLU A 179 -5.69 32.74 -3.04
N ALA A 180 -5.03 33.83 -2.63
CA ALA A 180 -5.38 35.14 -3.16
C ALA A 180 -5.20 35.14 -4.68
N PRO A 181 -6.18 35.67 -5.46
CA PRO A 181 -6.02 35.83 -6.89
C PRO A 181 -4.73 36.60 -7.20
N PRO A 182 -3.98 36.23 -8.26
CA PRO A 182 -2.83 37.01 -8.69
C PRO A 182 -3.27 38.42 -9.14
N ASP A 183 -2.37 39.40 -9.00
CA ASP A 183 -2.64 40.80 -9.33
C ASP A 183 -3.00 41.01 -10.82
N ILE A 184 -2.51 40.15 -11.70
CA ILE A 184 -2.89 40.02 -13.12
C ILE A 184 -3.10 38.54 -13.45
N GLU A 185 -4.16 38.24 -14.19
CA GLU A 185 -4.39 36.88 -14.70
C GLU A 185 -3.49 36.58 -15.91
N TRP A 186 -3.01 35.34 -16.02
CA TRP A 186 -2.01 34.92 -17.02
C TRP A 186 -2.39 35.19 -18.49
N TRP A 187 -3.67 35.36 -18.81
CA TRP A 187 -4.14 35.66 -20.16
C TRP A 187 -4.09 37.17 -20.49
N ASP A 188 -4.05 38.04 -19.48
CA ASP A 188 -3.93 39.50 -19.60
C ASP A 188 -2.49 40.02 -19.49
N GLU A 189 -1.57 39.21 -18.97
CA GLU A 189 -0.16 39.58 -18.77
C GLU A 189 0.50 40.13 -20.05
N ALA A 190 0.11 39.61 -21.22
CA ALA A 190 0.65 40.06 -22.49
C ALA A 190 -0.03 41.32 -23.06
N LEU A 191 -1.19 41.71 -22.52
CA LEU A 191 -2.00 42.85 -22.97
C LEU A 191 -1.76 44.11 -22.15
N VAL A 192 -1.16 43.99 -20.96
CA VAL A 192 -0.92 45.10 -20.04
C VAL A 192 0.57 45.31 -19.84
N ASP A 193 1.03 46.56 -19.87
CA ASP A 193 2.40 46.94 -19.51
C ASP A 193 2.45 47.28 -18.02
N GLY A 194 2.36 46.26 -17.16
CA GLY A 194 2.23 46.44 -15.71
C GLY A 194 2.21 45.13 -14.92
N LYS A 195 2.10 45.24 -13.59
CA LYS A 195 1.98 44.10 -12.66
C LYS A 195 0.60 43.97 -12.01
N ASN A 196 -0.28 44.92 -12.28
CA ASN A 196 -1.56 45.13 -11.65
C ASN A 196 -2.50 45.86 -12.63
N TYR A 197 -3.80 45.73 -12.39
CA TYR A 197 -4.88 46.34 -13.19
C TYR A 197 -5.16 47.82 -12.86
N ASP A 198 -4.36 48.45 -12.00
CA ASP A 198 -4.64 49.80 -11.48
C ASP A 198 -4.62 50.89 -12.57
N ASN A 199 -3.89 50.68 -13.66
CA ASN A 199 -3.72 51.65 -14.75
C ASN A 199 -4.42 51.25 -16.06
N ILE A 200 -5.48 50.43 -16.02
CA ILE A 200 -6.22 50.03 -17.24
C ILE A 200 -6.81 51.25 -17.98
N GLU A 201 -7.20 52.31 -17.27
CA GLU A 201 -7.83 53.47 -17.92
C GLU A 201 -6.85 54.27 -18.80
N ASP A 202 -5.55 54.11 -18.58
CA ASP A 202 -4.51 54.83 -19.30
C ASP A 202 -4.09 54.03 -20.56
N PRO A 203 -4.34 54.55 -21.78
CA PRO A 203 -4.03 53.85 -23.03
C PRO A 203 -2.53 53.57 -23.24
N LYS A 204 -1.66 54.21 -22.45
CA LYS A 204 -0.19 54.01 -22.50
C LYS A 204 0.25 52.69 -21.87
N TYR A 205 -0.53 52.16 -20.92
CA TYR A 205 -0.22 50.91 -20.24
C TYR A 205 -0.96 49.71 -20.85
N LEU A 206 -1.69 49.93 -21.95
CA LEU A 206 -2.39 48.89 -22.71
C LEU A 206 -1.65 48.60 -24.01
N LYS A 207 -1.24 47.35 -24.20
CA LYS A 207 -0.62 46.84 -25.42
C LYS A 207 -1.64 46.36 -26.44
N ILE A 208 -2.71 47.14 -26.65
CA ILE A 208 -3.79 46.78 -27.59
C ILE A 208 -3.52 47.37 -28.98
N ASP A 209 -3.23 48.67 -29.07
CA ASP A 209 -3.03 49.40 -30.33
C ASP A 209 -1.55 49.62 -30.69
N THR A 210 -0.64 49.04 -29.91
CA THR A 210 0.82 49.14 -30.12
C THR A 210 1.28 48.16 -31.19
N GLU A 211 2.39 48.45 -31.87
CA GLU A 211 2.92 47.58 -32.95
C GLU A 211 3.28 46.15 -32.47
N ASP A 212 3.60 46.00 -31.18
CA ASP A 212 3.92 44.71 -30.54
C ASP A 212 2.70 43.97 -29.93
N THR A 213 1.47 44.36 -30.30
CA THR A 213 0.23 43.74 -29.80
C THR A 213 0.00 42.31 -30.33
N ILE A 214 -0.56 41.45 -29.47
CA ILE A 214 -1.04 40.11 -29.87
C ILE A 214 -2.41 40.21 -30.57
N VAL A 215 -3.16 41.29 -30.30
CA VAL A 215 -4.51 41.47 -30.82
C VAL A 215 -4.43 41.99 -32.24
N THR A 216 -4.77 41.12 -33.20
CA THR A 216 -4.84 41.49 -34.62
C THR A 216 -6.28 41.42 -35.13
N ARG A 217 -6.54 41.98 -36.32
CA ARG A 217 -7.84 41.85 -37.00
C ARG A 217 -8.19 40.40 -37.37
N TYR A 218 -7.22 39.50 -37.39
CA TYR A 218 -7.41 38.13 -37.84
C TYR A 218 -8.03 37.25 -36.77
N ILE A 219 -9.04 36.47 -37.17
CA ILE A 219 -9.66 35.47 -36.31
C ILE A 219 -8.93 34.14 -36.51
N GLN A 220 -8.21 33.68 -35.49
CA GLN A 220 -7.57 32.37 -35.52
C GLN A 220 -8.62 31.28 -35.35
N HIS A 221 -8.69 30.37 -36.32
CA HIS A 221 -9.46 29.14 -36.19
C HIS A 221 -8.54 28.08 -35.56
N PRO A 222 -8.89 27.52 -34.39
CA PRO A 222 -8.05 26.52 -33.74
C PRO A 222 -7.93 25.26 -34.61
N VAL A 223 -6.80 24.55 -34.46
CA VAL A 223 -6.57 23.30 -35.21
C VAL A 223 -7.67 22.30 -34.86
N PRO A 224 -8.41 21.76 -35.86
CA PRO A 224 -9.40 20.73 -35.61
C PRO A 224 -8.73 19.49 -35.01
N ILE A 225 -9.10 19.12 -33.79
CA ILE A 225 -8.65 17.89 -33.13
C ILE A 225 -9.66 16.80 -33.46
N GLU A 226 -9.20 15.69 -34.05
CA GLU A 226 -10.05 14.53 -34.29
C GLU A 226 -10.65 14.02 -32.97
N PRO A 227 -11.96 13.72 -32.94
CA PRO A 227 -12.58 13.24 -31.71
C PRO A 227 -12.00 11.87 -31.35
N PRO A 228 -11.68 11.62 -30.07
CA PRO A 228 -11.09 10.35 -29.65
C PRO A 228 -11.98 9.14 -29.96
N GLN A 229 -13.29 9.36 -30.12
CA GLN A 229 -14.28 8.32 -30.41
C GLN A 229 -14.19 7.76 -31.84
N ASP A 230 -13.60 8.48 -32.79
CA ASP A 230 -13.40 7.98 -34.16
C ASP A 230 -12.43 6.79 -34.21
N LYS A 231 -11.62 6.59 -33.17
CA LYS A 231 -10.82 5.37 -33.03
C LYS A 231 -11.67 4.12 -32.76
N ASN A 232 -12.87 4.32 -32.21
CA ASN A 232 -13.78 3.26 -31.81
C ASN A 232 -14.85 2.97 -32.88
N ILE A 233 -14.53 3.18 -34.17
CA ILE A 233 -15.45 2.86 -35.26
C ILE A 233 -15.70 1.35 -35.25
N PRO A 234 -16.96 0.90 -35.07
CA PRO A 234 -17.27 -0.52 -35.07
C PRO A 234 -16.94 -1.11 -36.45
N PRO A 235 -16.41 -2.35 -36.50
CA PRO A 235 -16.15 -3.00 -37.77
C PRO A 235 -17.44 -3.12 -38.59
N PRO A 236 -17.35 -3.15 -39.93
CA PRO A 236 -18.52 -3.27 -40.79
C PRO A 236 -19.32 -4.51 -40.39
N LYS A 237 -20.64 -4.34 -40.29
CA LYS A 237 -21.55 -5.39 -39.84
C LYS A 237 -21.39 -6.63 -40.73
N PRO A 238 -21.14 -7.82 -40.17
CA PRO A 238 -21.01 -9.02 -40.99
C PRO A 238 -22.36 -9.34 -41.67
N MET A 239 -22.30 -9.75 -42.93
CA MET A 239 -23.48 -10.19 -43.67
C MET A 239 -23.91 -11.58 -43.16
N TYR A 240 -25.11 -11.65 -42.60
CA TYR A 240 -25.69 -12.92 -42.15
C TYR A 240 -26.40 -13.61 -43.31
N LEU A 241 -26.11 -14.88 -43.52
CA LEU A 241 -26.83 -15.72 -44.47
C LEU A 241 -28.03 -16.38 -43.81
N THR A 242 -29.14 -16.46 -44.53
CA THR A 242 -30.31 -17.25 -44.13
C THR A 242 -29.98 -18.74 -44.09
N SER A 243 -30.78 -19.54 -43.37
CA SER A 243 -30.54 -20.99 -43.26
C SER A 243 -30.57 -21.70 -44.62
N THR A 244 -31.39 -21.21 -45.56
CA THR A 244 -31.50 -21.70 -46.94
C THR A 244 -30.26 -21.38 -47.77
N GLU A 245 -29.75 -20.15 -47.68
CA GLU A 245 -28.49 -19.74 -48.32
C GLU A 245 -27.28 -20.49 -47.76
N GLN A 246 -27.22 -20.66 -46.44
CA GLN A 246 -26.18 -21.49 -45.82
C GLN A 246 -26.25 -22.93 -46.31
N ALA A 247 -27.45 -23.50 -46.46
CA ALA A 247 -27.63 -24.85 -47.00
C ALA A 247 -27.22 -24.93 -48.48
N LYS A 248 -27.54 -23.91 -49.28
CA LYS A 248 -27.13 -23.80 -50.69
C LYS A 248 -25.61 -23.74 -50.81
N LEU A 249 -24.96 -22.88 -50.03
CA LEU A 249 -23.50 -22.74 -50.01
C LEU A 249 -22.81 -24.03 -49.56
N ARG A 250 -23.32 -24.68 -48.49
CA ARG A 250 -22.80 -25.99 -48.04
C ARG A 250 -22.93 -27.05 -49.13
N ARG A 251 -24.07 -27.09 -49.85
CA ARG A 251 -24.30 -28.05 -50.94
C ARG A 251 -23.35 -27.80 -52.12
N GLN A 252 -23.18 -26.54 -52.51
CA GLN A 252 -22.26 -26.16 -53.59
C GLN A 252 -20.81 -26.50 -53.25
N ARG A 253 -20.35 -26.21 -52.02
CA ARG A 253 -19.00 -26.59 -51.56
C ARG A 253 -18.79 -28.10 -51.60
N ARG A 254 -19.70 -28.88 -50.99
CA ARG A 254 -19.63 -30.35 -51.03
C ARG A 254 -19.66 -30.91 -52.46
N MET A 255 -20.44 -30.31 -53.36
CA MET A 255 -20.48 -30.72 -54.77
C MET A 255 -19.16 -30.43 -55.49
N ALA A 256 -18.53 -29.29 -55.21
CA ALA A 256 -17.21 -28.95 -55.75
C ALA A 256 -16.13 -29.91 -55.22
N ASP A 257 -16.08 -30.15 -53.90
CA ASP A 257 -15.13 -31.06 -53.27
C ASP A 257 -15.28 -32.49 -53.84
N LEU A 258 -16.51 -33.01 -53.96
CA LEU A 258 -16.78 -34.32 -54.55
C LEU A 258 -16.38 -34.39 -56.04
N LYS A 259 -16.61 -33.31 -56.80
CA LYS A 259 -16.24 -33.25 -58.22
C LYS A 259 -14.72 -33.24 -58.39
N GLU A 260 -14.00 -32.56 -57.49
CA GLU A 260 -12.54 -32.55 -57.44
C GLU A 260 -11.99 -33.95 -57.09
N GLU A 261 -12.53 -34.61 -56.06
CA GLU A 261 -12.15 -35.99 -55.71
C GLU A 261 -12.42 -36.97 -56.86
N GLN A 262 -13.58 -36.89 -57.51
CA GLN A 262 -13.90 -37.71 -58.68
C GLN A 262 -12.96 -37.45 -59.86
N ALA A 263 -12.56 -36.19 -60.08
CA ALA A 263 -11.57 -35.86 -61.08
C ALA A 263 -10.21 -36.49 -60.72
N LYS A 264 -9.75 -36.39 -59.47
CA LYS A 264 -8.51 -37.03 -59.00
C LYS A 264 -8.53 -38.56 -59.21
N ILE A 265 -9.67 -39.21 -58.96
CA ILE A 265 -9.85 -40.65 -59.22
C ILE A 265 -9.80 -40.93 -60.73
N ARG A 266 -10.49 -40.14 -61.55
CA ARG A 266 -10.49 -40.30 -63.03
C ARG A 266 -9.09 -40.11 -63.62
N LEU A 267 -8.29 -39.21 -63.06
CA LEU A 267 -6.89 -39.00 -63.44
C LEU A 267 -5.95 -40.07 -62.86
N GLY A 268 -6.42 -40.96 -61.99
CA GLY A 268 -5.60 -42.02 -61.38
C GLY A 268 -4.67 -41.54 -60.26
N LEU A 269 -4.80 -40.29 -59.79
CA LEU A 269 -3.99 -39.73 -58.70
C LEU A 269 -4.37 -40.31 -57.33
N VAL A 270 -5.62 -40.74 -57.17
CA VAL A 270 -6.16 -41.34 -55.94
C VAL A 270 -6.90 -42.62 -56.31
N PRO A 271 -6.61 -43.76 -55.66
CA PRO A 271 -7.36 -44.99 -55.91
C PRO A 271 -8.82 -44.85 -55.46
N ALA A 272 -9.73 -45.54 -56.14
CA ALA A 272 -11.14 -45.55 -55.74
C ALA A 272 -11.29 -46.06 -54.30
N PRO A 273 -12.04 -45.36 -53.43
CA PRO A 273 -12.18 -45.76 -52.03
C PRO A 273 -12.91 -47.12 -51.93
N PRO A 274 -12.45 -48.05 -51.07
CA PRO A 274 -13.09 -49.35 -50.90
C PRO A 274 -14.51 -49.21 -50.29
N PRO A 275 -15.41 -50.20 -50.52
CA PRO A 275 -16.77 -50.15 -50.03
C PRO A 275 -16.80 -50.11 -48.49
N LYS A 276 -17.67 -49.26 -47.93
CA LYS A 276 -17.78 -49.10 -46.48
C LYS A 276 -18.52 -50.29 -45.85
N VAL A 277 -17.77 -51.20 -45.21
CA VAL A 277 -18.36 -52.32 -44.46
C VAL A 277 -18.79 -51.90 -43.05
N LYS A 278 -19.95 -52.39 -42.62
CA LYS A 278 -20.53 -52.26 -41.27
C LYS A 278 -20.95 -53.66 -40.81
N LYS A 279 -21.03 -53.91 -39.49
CA LYS A 279 -21.53 -55.21 -38.96
C LYS A 279 -22.86 -55.64 -39.57
N GLY A 280 -23.84 -54.73 -39.65
CA GLY A 280 -25.14 -55.02 -40.29
C GLY A 280 -25.12 -55.18 -41.81
N ASN A 281 -24.06 -54.75 -42.51
CA ASN A 281 -23.89 -54.89 -43.95
C ASN A 281 -22.84 -55.96 -44.33
N LEU A 282 -22.36 -56.72 -43.35
CA LEU A 282 -21.24 -57.66 -43.50
C LEU A 282 -21.62 -58.79 -44.47
N MET A 283 -22.73 -59.49 -44.20
CA MET A 283 -23.19 -60.61 -45.04
C MET A 283 -23.56 -60.18 -46.46
N ARG A 284 -23.97 -58.91 -46.66
CA ARG A 284 -24.33 -58.40 -47.99
C ARG A 284 -23.12 -58.05 -48.84
N VAL A 285 -22.01 -57.61 -48.23
CA VAL A 285 -20.81 -57.15 -48.96
C VAL A 285 -19.74 -58.24 -49.05
N LEU A 286 -19.56 -59.01 -47.97
CA LEU A 286 -18.53 -60.04 -47.86
C LEU A 286 -19.15 -61.43 -47.62
N GLY A 287 -20.37 -61.68 -48.10
CA GLY A 287 -21.10 -62.92 -47.83
C GLY A 287 -20.34 -64.19 -48.24
N GLU A 288 -19.72 -64.19 -49.42
CA GLU A 288 -18.93 -65.32 -49.93
C GLU A 288 -17.67 -65.60 -49.09
N GLU A 289 -17.01 -64.55 -48.59
CA GLU A 289 -15.85 -64.67 -47.69
C GLU A 289 -16.28 -65.05 -46.26
N ALA A 290 -17.41 -64.53 -45.80
CA ALA A 290 -17.94 -64.76 -44.46
C ALA A 290 -18.46 -66.19 -44.26
N VAL A 291 -18.93 -66.84 -45.32
CA VAL A 291 -19.32 -68.27 -45.30
C VAL A 291 -18.10 -69.18 -45.15
N LYS A 292 -16.93 -68.76 -45.65
CA LYS A 292 -15.68 -69.52 -45.53
C LYS A 292 -15.07 -69.36 -44.13
N ASP A 293 -14.82 -68.11 -43.70
CA ASP A 293 -14.16 -67.79 -42.43
C ASP A 293 -14.87 -66.63 -41.70
N PRO A 294 -15.93 -66.90 -40.91
CA PRO A 294 -16.75 -65.85 -40.30
C PRO A 294 -15.95 -64.97 -39.32
N THR A 295 -15.09 -65.58 -38.50
CA THR A 295 -14.29 -64.86 -37.50
C THR A 295 -13.24 -63.93 -38.13
N ALA A 296 -12.62 -64.34 -39.23
CA ALA A 296 -11.63 -63.53 -39.94
C ALA A 296 -12.28 -62.29 -40.58
N VAL A 297 -13.46 -62.47 -41.19
CA VAL A 297 -14.23 -61.37 -41.78
C VAL A 297 -14.74 -60.41 -40.70
N GLU A 298 -15.23 -60.92 -39.57
CA GLU A 298 -15.62 -60.07 -38.43
C GLU A 298 -14.44 -59.27 -37.87
N ALA A 299 -13.26 -59.90 -37.70
CA ALA A 299 -12.06 -59.22 -37.24
C ALA A 299 -11.61 -58.13 -38.22
N ARG A 300 -11.66 -58.40 -39.53
CA ARG A 300 -11.36 -57.42 -40.59
C ARG A 300 -12.33 -56.23 -40.54
N VAL A 301 -13.63 -56.49 -40.43
CA VAL A 301 -14.65 -55.43 -40.34
C VAL A 301 -14.52 -54.63 -39.05
N ASN A 302 -14.22 -55.29 -37.92
CA ASN A 302 -13.95 -54.61 -36.66
C ASN A 302 -12.72 -53.70 -36.76
N LYS A 303 -11.65 -54.17 -37.41
CA LYS A 303 -10.46 -53.36 -37.68
C LYS A 303 -10.79 -52.16 -38.55
N GLU A 304 -11.53 -52.31 -39.66
CA GLU A 304 -11.94 -51.17 -40.49
C GLU A 304 -12.84 -50.17 -39.75
N ILE A 305 -13.72 -50.64 -38.87
CA ILE A 305 -14.53 -49.78 -38.00
C ILE A 305 -13.65 -49.02 -37.01
N ALA A 306 -12.70 -49.72 -36.37
CA ALA A 306 -11.74 -49.13 -35.44
C ALA A 306 -10.83 -48.11 -36.15
N ASP A 307 -10.31 -48.42 -37.32
CA ASP A 307 -9.48 -47.52 -38.14
C ASP A 307 -10.27 -46.27 -38.54
N ARG A 308 -11.55 -46.42 -38.92
CA ARG A 308 -12.43 -45.28 -39.23
C ARG A 308 -12.67 -44.40 -38.00
N HIS A 309 -12.87 -45.02 -36.84
CA HIS A 309 -13.03 -44.30 -35.58
C HIS A 309 -11.74 -43.59 -35.19
N ALA A 310 -10.59 -44.26 -35.28
CA ALA A 310 -9.27 -43.71 -35.01
C ALA A 310 -8.97 -42.52 -35.92
N LYS A 311 -9.21 -42.63 -37.24
CA LYS A 311 -9.07 -41.51 -38.20
C LYS A 311 -9.97 -40.33 -37.83
N HIS A 312 -11.20 -40.57 -37.37
CA HIS A 312 -12.09 -39.51 -36.92
C HIS A 312 -11.58 -38.81 -35.65
N VAL A 313 -11.10 -39.57 -34.67
CA VAL A 313 -10.50 -39.03 -33.43
C VAL A 313 -9.24 -38.25 -33.75
N GLN A 314 -8.34 -38.81 -34.56
CA GLN A 314 -7.11 -38.17 -35.01
C GLN A 314 -7.40 -36.85 -35.73
N ALA A 315 -8.34 -36.83 -36.69
CA ALA A 315 -8.71 -35.59 -37.38
C ALA A 315 -9.36 -34.54 -36.45
N ASN A 316 -10.00 -34.95 -35.35
CA ASN A 316 -10.51 -34.03 -34.33
C ASN A 316 -9.38 -33.49 -33.44
N GLU A 317 -8.41 -34.33 -33.11
CA GLU A 317 -7.21 -33.96 -32.34
C GLU A 317 -6.33 -32.99 -33.12
N GLU A 318 -6.11 -33.25 -34.41
CA GLU A 318 -5.39 -32.35 -35.33
C GLU A 318 -6.07 -30.98 -35.46
N ARG A 319 -7.42 -30.94 -35.45
CA ARG A 319 -8.20 -29.69 -35.48
C ARG A 319 -8.28 -28.99 -34.12
N LYS A 320 -7.99 -29.68 -33.02
CA LYS A 320 -8.12 -29.14 -31.66
C LYS A 320 -6.95 -28.20 -31.40
N LEU A 321 -7.25 -26.93 -31.14
CA LEU A 321 -6.22 -25.96 -30.78
C LEU A 321 -5.40 -26.47 -29.58
N SER A 322 -4.09 -26.31 -29.68
CA SER A 322 -3.17 -26.59 -28.57
C SER A 322 -3.49 -25.65 -27.38
N LYS A 323 -2.99 -25.99 -26.19
CA LYS A 323 -3.20 -25.13 -25.01
C LYS A 323 -2.62 -23.73 -25.25
N GLU A 324 -1.44 -23.66 -25.86
CA GLU A 324 -0.76 -22.41 -26.21
C GLU A 324 -1.57 -21.57 -27.20
N GLN A 325 -2.06 -22.18 -28.28
CA GLN A 325 -2.90 -21.48 -29.27
C GLN A 325 -4.21 -20.95 -28.66
N LYS A 326 -4.77 -21.66 -27.67
CA LYS A 326 -5.95 -21.17 -26.93
C LYS A 326 -5.61 -19.96 -26.08
N HIS A 327 -4.48 -19.98 -25.37
CA HIS A 327 -4.03 -18.84 -24.57
C HIS A 327 -3.75 -17.62 -25.46
N GLU A 328 -3.07 -17.80 -26.59
CA GLU A 328 -2.81 -16.73 -27.55
C GLU A 328 -4.11 -16.15 -28.11
N LYS A 329 -5.08 -16.99 -28.46
CA LYS A 329 -6.40 -16.54 -28.92
C LYS A 329 -7.16 -15.75 -27.85
N ILE A 330 -7.05 -16.13 -26.58
CA ILE A 330 -7.65 -15.39 -25.46
C ILE A 330 -6.96 -14.03 -25.29
N ALA A 331 -5.62 -14.00 -25.29
CA ALA A 331 -4.84 -12.77 -25.17
C ALA A 331 -5.16 -11.79 -26.32
N ALA A 332 -5.22 -12.28 -27.56
CA ALA A 332 -5.59 -11.48 -28.72
C ALA A 332 -7.03 -10.94 -28.64
N ASN A 333 -7.96 -11.70 -28.05
CA ASN A 333 -9.32 -11.22 -27.81
C ASN A 333 -9.39 -10.16 -26.71
N GLN A 334 -8.62 -10.31 -25.64
CA GLN A 334 -8.52 -9.32 -24.56
C GLN A 334 -7.88 -8.01 -25.05
N GLU A 335 -6.87 -8.09 -25.91
CA GLU A 335 -6.26 -6.92 -26.54
C GLU A 335 -7.23 -6.19 -27.47
N LYS A 336 -7.98 -6.93 -28.30
CA LYS A 336 -9.06 -6.36 -29.12
C LYS A 336 -10.16 -5.71 -28.29
N ASP A 337 -10.46 -6.26 -27.12
CA ASP A 337 -11.45 -5.67 -26.22
C ASP A 337 -10.94 -4.37 -25.60
N ALA A 338 -9.69 -4.34 -25.13
CA ALA A 338 -9.05 -3.14 -24.61
C ALA A 338 -8.86 -2.04 -25.68
N ALA A 339 -8.71 -2.41 -26.95
CA ALA A 339 -8.59 -1.47 -28.06
C ALA A 339 -9.90 -0.73 -28.39
N LYS A 340 -11.08 -1.29 -28.04
CA LYS A 340 -12.38 -0.64 -28.26
C LYS A 340 -12.67 0.47 -27.26
N GLY A 341 -11.95 0.49 -26.15
CA GLY A 341 -12.22 1.37 -25.04
C GLY A 341 -11.71 0.76 -23.74
N LEU A 342 -11.22 1.62 -22.86
CA LEU A 342 -10.82 1.25 -21.52
C LEU A 342 -11.87 1.78 -20.56
N HIS A 343 -12.35 0.90 -19.68
CA HIS A 343 -13.20 1.28 -18.57
C HIS A 343 -12.42 1.18 -17.27
N MET A 344 -12.89 1.87 -16.24
CA MET A 344 -12.39 1.82 -14.88
C MET A 344 -13.54 1.59 -13.92
N LEU A 345 -13.31 0.70 -12.94
CA LEU A 345 -14.19 0.45 -11.82
C LEU A 345 -13.44 0.68 -10.51
N VAL A 346 -14.10 1.32 -9.56
CA VAL A 346 -13.57 1.54 -8.21
C VAL A 346 -14.54 0.97 -7.20
N PHE A 347 -14.07 0.03 -6.38
CA PHE A 347 -14.85 -0.60 -5.32
C PHE A 347 -14.33 -0.24 -3.94
N LYS A 348 -15.25 0.01 -3.01
CA LYS A 348 -15.01 0.12 -1.56
C LYS A 348 -15.39 -1.18 -0.89
N ILE A 349 -14.51 -1.70 -0.05
CA ILE A 349 -14.74 -2.90 0.76
C ILE A 349 -14.34 -2.59 2.21
N ASN A 350 -15.18 -2.94 3.18
CA ASN A 350 -14.91 -2.62 4.59
C ASN A 350 -13.68 -3.37 5.10
N SER A 351 -13.63 -4.70 4.88
CA SER A 351 -12.54 -5.55 5.34
C SER A 351 -12.13 -6.59 4.28
N LEU A 352 -10.83 -6.72 4.07
CA LEU A 352 -10.19 -7.75 3.25
C LEU A 352 -9.42 -8.77 4.10
N ALA A 353 -9.82 -8.99 5.35
CA ALA A 353 -9.17 -9.94 6.26
C ALA A 353 -9.22 -11.40 5.75
N ASN A 354 -10.29 -11.80 5.06
CA ASN A 354 -10.41 -13.13 4.47
C ASN A 354 -9.45 -13.29 3.27
N GLY A 355 -8.51 -14.24 3.39
CA GLY A 355 -7.53 -14.56 2.34
C GLY A 355 -8.15 -15.04 1.03
N GLN A 356 -9.30 -15.72 1.08
CA GLN A 356 -9.99 -16.17 -0.13
C GLN A 356 -10.53 -15.01 -0.95
N HIS A 357 -11.06 -13.96 -0.31
CA HIS A 357 -11.54 -12.76 -1.01
C HIS A 357 -10.37 -12.09 -1.75
N ARG A 358 -9.22 -11.92 -1.08
CA ARG A 358 -8.00 -11.39 -1.69
C ARG A 358 -7.50 -12.25 -2.86
N TYR A 359 -7.52 -13.58 -2.69
CA TYR A 359 -7.12 -14.50 -3.75
C TYR A 359 -8.06 -14.39 -4.96
N LYS A 360 -9.38 -14.38 -4.75
CA LYS A 360 -10.38 -14.24 -5.83
C LYS A 360 -10.22 -12.91 -6.58
N ILE A 361 -10.01 -11.81 -5.86
CA ILE A 361 -9.72 -10.49 -6.43
C ILE A 361 -8.49 -10.56 -7.35
N ASN A 362 -7.36 -11.05 -6.85
CA ASN A 362 -6.11 -11.06 -7.60
C ASN A 362 -6.14 -12.02 -8.80
N ILE A 363 -6.57 -13.27 -8.59
CA ILE A 363 -6.53 -14.28 -9.65
C ILE A 363 -7.47 -13.96 -10.80
N ASN A 364 -8.63 -13.36 -10.52
CA ASN A 364 -9.55 -12.98 -11.59
C ASN A 364 -9.08 -11.72 -12.33
N ALA A 365 -8.41 -10.79 -11.66
CA ALA A 365 -7.79 -9.66 -12.33
C ALA A 365 -6.68 -10.14 -13.30
N ASP A 366 -5.83 -11.06 -12.85
CA ASP A 366 -4.77 -11.64 -13.68
C ASP A 366 -5.34 -12.46 -14.86
N GLN A 367 -6.33 -13.33 -14.62
CA GLN A 367 -6.95 -14.16 -15.67
C GLN A 367 -7.68 -13.33 -16.74
N LEU A 368 -8.26 -12.19 -16.35
CA LEU A 368 -8.95 -11.28 -17.26
C LEU A 368 -8.03 -10.23 -17.88
N ALA A 369 -6.72 -10.30 -17.61
CA ALA A 369 -5.70 -9.34 -18.03
C ALA A 369 -6.06 -7.88 -17.67
N LEU A 370 -6.64 -7.70 -16.48
CA LEU A 370 -6.98 -6.38 -15.94
C LEU A 370 -5.75 -5.73 -15.30
N THR A 371 -5.67 -4.42 -15.39
CA THR A 371 -4.68 -3.62 -14.66
C THR A 371 -5.36 -2.88 -13.52
N GLY A 372 -4.59 -2.45 -12.51
CA GLY A 372 -5.19 -1.84 -11.33
C GLY A 372 -4.39 -2.02 -10.05
N LEU A 373 -5.01 -1.58 -8.96
CA LEU A 373 -4.40 -1.58 -7.64
C LEU A 373 -5.43 -1.89 -6.56
N VAL A 374 -5.05 -2.78 -5.64
CA VAL A 374 -5.76 -3.02 -4.39
C VAL A 374 -5.03 -2.33 -3.24
N ILE A 375 -5.68 -1.37 -2.60
CA ILE A 375 -5.21 -0.74 -1.37
C ILE A 375 -5.91 -1.41 -0.20
N MET A 376 -5.11 -2.08 0.62
CA MET A 376 -5.56 -2.67 1.86
C MET A 376 -5.27 -1.70 2.99
N HIS A 377 -6.30 -1.31 3.75
CA HIS A 377 -6.16 -0.39 4.87
C HIS A 377 -7.16 -0.78 5.99
N PRO A 378 -6.82 -0.56 7.27
CA PRO A 378 -7.58 -1.07 8.42
C PRO A 378 -9.04 -0.60 8.49
N LYS A 379 -9.35 0.60 7.99
CA LYS A 379 -10.71 1.17 8.05
C LYS A 379 -11.57 0.86 6.82
N GLN A 380 -10.94 0.86 5.65
CA GLN A 380 -11.60 0.66 4.37
C GLN A 380 -10.55 0.22 3.36
N ASN A 381 -10.95 -0.57 2.38
CA ASN A 381 -10.11 -1.05 1.31
C ASN A 381 -10.65 -0.52 -0.01
N LEU A 382 -9.75 -0.19 -0.93
CA LEU A 382 -10.08 0.33 -2.24
C LEU A 382 -9.53 -0.62 -3.31
N VAL A 383 -10.38 -1.04 -4.24
CA VAL A 383 -9.98 -1.85 -5.39
C VAL A 383 -10.25 -1.04 -6.64
N ILE A 384 -9.19 -0.63 -7.34
CA ILE A 384 -9.27 0.08 -8.62
C ILE A 384 -8.90 -0.90 -9.72
N VAL A 385 -9.77 -1.04 -10.71
CA VAL A 385 -9.61 -1.96 -11.84
C VAL A 385 -9.82 -1.21 -13.13
N GLU A 386 -8.98 -1.45 -14.12
CA GLU A 386 -9.07 -0.91 -15.46
C GLU A 386 -8.85 -2.00 -16.51
N GLY A 387 -9.56 -1.91 -17.63
CA GLY A 387 -9.49 -2.91 -18.69
C GLY A 387 -10.56 -2.71 -19.76
N GLY A 388 -10.67 -3.68 -20.67
CA GLY A 388 -11.72 -3.69 -21.69
C GLY A 388 -13.11 -3.96 -21.09
N GLU A 389 -14.15 -3.53 -21.81
CA GLU A 389 -15.55 -3.59 -21.38
C GLU A 389 -15.99 -5.01 -20.98
N TRP A 390 -15.59 -6.03 -21.75
CA TRP A 390 -15.98 -7.41 -21.48
C TRP A 390 -15.36 -7.91 -20.17
N SER A 391 -14.06 -7.70 -19.98
CA SER A 391 -13.35 -8.09 -18.77
C SER A 391 -13.91 -7.37 -17.54
N ILE A 392 -14.22 -6.07 -17.68
CA ILE A 392 -14.77 -5.26 -16.59
C ILE A 392 -16.17 -5.69 -16.18
N LYS A 393 -17.06 -6.03 -17.13
CA LYS A 393 -18.39 -6.58 -16.81
C LYS A 393 -18.29 -7.90 -16.03
N HIS A 394 -17.35 -8.77 -16.41
CA HIS A 394 -17.11 -10.04 -15.71
C HIS A 394 -16.59 -9.79 -14.29
N TYR A 395 -15.67 -8.84 -14.14
CA TYR A 395 -15.12 -8.48 -12.84
C TYR A 395 -16.15 -7.79 -11.93
N LYS A 396 -17.00 -6.91 -12.47
CA LYS A 396 -18.14 -6.32 -11.76
C LYS A 396 -19.08 -7.38 -11.20
N LYS A 397 -19.45 -8.37 -12.04
CA LYS A 397 -20.29 -9.49 -11.62
C LYS A 397 -19.61 -10.34 -10.54
N LEU A 398 -18.29 -10.52 -10.62
CA LEU A 398 -17.53 -11.20 -9.56
C LEU A 398 -17.63 -10.44 -8.24
N MET A 399 -17.30 -9.15 -8.25
CA MET A 399 -17.20 -8.32 -7.05
C MET A 399 -18.54 -8.09 -6.36
N LEU A 400 -19.62 -7.92 -7.12
CA LEU A 400 -20.93 -7.58 -6.54
C LEU A 400 -21.81 -8.81 -6.29
N ASN A 401 -21.75 -9.84 -7.14
CA ASN A 401 -22.75 -10.92 -7.11
C ASN A 401 -22.18 -12.30 -6.74
N ARG A 402 -20.89 -12.58 -7.01
CA ARG A 402 -20.33 -13.93 -6.82
C ARG A 402 -19.56 -14.09 -5.52
N ILE A 403 -18.98 -13.01 -4.99
CA ILE A 403 -18.26 -13.03 -3.73
C ILE A 403 -19.24 -12.69 -2.60
N ASN A 404 -19.39 -13.62 -1.67
CA ASN A 404 -20.12 -13.38 -0.42
C ASN A 404 -19.18 -12.70 0.58
N TRP A 405 -19.27 -11.38 0.70
CA TRP A 405 -18.35 -10.58 1.53
C TRP A 405 -18.48 -10.81 3.03
N THR A 406 -19.64 -11.34 3.46
CA THR A 406 -19.95 -11.65 4.86
C THR A 406 -19.36 -12.97 5.34
N GLU A 407 -18.89 -13.82 4.42
CA GLU A 407 -18.28 -15.11 4.76
C GLU A 407 -16.84 -14.90 5.26
N ASN A 408 -16.55 -15.39 6.46
CA ASN A 408 -15.18 -15.51 6.96
C ASN A 408 -14.75 -16.97 7.05
N LEU A 409 -13.53 -17.25 6.59
CA LEU A 409 -12.94 -18.57 6.63
C LEU A 409 -11.56 -18.48 7.29
N PRO A 410 -11.16 -19.50 8.06
CA PRO A 410 -9.88 -19.51 8.73
C PRO A 410 -8.76 -19.44 7.70
N SER A 411 -7.64 -18.82 8.07
CA SER A 411 -6.50 -18.76 7.17
C SER A 411 -5.96 -20.17 6.94
N ARG A 412 -5.72 -20.54 5.68
CA ARG A 412 -5.01 -21.79 5.39
C ARG A 412 -3.59 -21.67 5.95
N GLU A 413 -3.00 -22.77 6.43
CA GLU A 413 -1.68 -22.78 7.09
C GLU A 413 -0.58 -22.02 6.31
N LYS A 414 -0.65 -21.99 4.98
CA LYS A 414 0.28 -21.23 4.11
C LYS A 414 0.14 -19.70 4.22
N ASP A 415 -1.05 -19.19 4.49
CA ASP A 415 -1.29 -17.75 4.71
C ASP A 415 -0.92 -17.33 6.14
N ALA A 416 -1.01 -18.24 7.11
CA ALA A 416 -0.60 -18.03 8.49
C ALA A 416 0.93 -17.87 8.65
N GLN A 417 1.71 -18.56 7.81
CA GLN A 417 3.18 -18.47 7.74
C GLN A 417 3.70 -17.16 7.12
N ASN A 418 2.84 -16.37 6.48
CA ASN A 418 3.23 -15.07 5.96
C ASN A 418 3.30 -14.06 7.11
N GLU A 419 4.40 -14.11 7.86
CA GLU A 419 4.71 -13.27 9.03
C GLU A 419 4.70 -11.76 8.69
N ALA A 420 4.77 -11.41 7.40
CA ALA A 420 4.68 -10.06 6.88
C ALA A 420 3.24 -9.49 6.81
N LEU A 421 2.20 -10.31 6.97
CA LEU A 421 0.81 -9.83 6.97
C LEU A 421 0.47 -9.20 8.32
N LYS A 422 0.11 -7.91 8.28
CA LYS A 422 -0.27 -7.14 9.47
C LYS A 422 -1.44 -7.81 10.19
N GLN A 423 -1.47 -7.72 11.53
CA GLN A 423 -2.47 -8.39 12.38
C GLN A 423 -3.92 -8.12 11.94
N TRP A 424 -4.23 -6.89 11.50
CA TRP A 424 -5.59 -6.54 11.05
C TRP A 424 -5.97 -7.12 9.69
N LEU A 425 -5.05 -7.75 8.97
CA LEU A 425 -5.30 -8.42 7.70
C LEU A 425 -5.44 -9.95 7.88
N LYS A 426 -5.24 -10.46 9.11
CA LYS A 426 -5.47 -11.86 9.47
C LYS A 426 -6.96 -12.10 9.69
N ALA A 427 -7.42 -13.29 9.31
CA ALA A 427 -8.82 -13.71 9.47
C ALA A 427 -9.20 -14.02 10.93
N GLU A 428 -8.20 -14.32 11.75
CA GLU A 428 -8.31 -14.64 13.17
C GLU A 428 -8.00 -13.41 14.04
N ASN A 429 -8.74 -13.27 15.13
CA ASN A 429 -8.46 -12.31 16.19
C ASN A 429 -7.34 -12.79 17.11
N GLU A 430 -6.86 -11.91 17.99
CA GLU A 430 -5.83 -12.22 18.98
C GLU A 430 -6.26 -13.37 19.92
N ASP A 431 -7.57 -13.59 20.08
CA ASP A 431 -8.18 -14.65 20.88
C ASP A 431 -8.40 -15.97 20.11
N GLY A 432 -7.92 -16.10 18.86
CA GLY A 432 -8.10 -17.29 18.03
C GLY A 432 -9.50 -17.48 17.42
N GLY A 433 -10.43 -16.58 17.72
CA GLY A 433 -11.75 -16.53 17.08
C GLY A 433 -11.71 -15.90 15.68
N LEU A 434 -12.56 -16.38 14.77
CA LEU A 434 -12.75 -15.76 13.45
C LEU A 434 -13.33 -14.34 13.61
N ARG A 435 -12.83 -13.41 12.80
CA ARG A 435 -13.41 -12.07 12.70
C ARG A 435 -14.83 -12.11 12.19
N ASP A 436 -15.68 -11.31 12.82
CA ASP A 436 -17.02 -11.09 12.30
C ASP A 436 -16.95 -10.19 11.05
N LEU A 437 -17.50 -10.68 9.93
CA LEU A 437 -17.58 -9.97 8.67
C LEU A 437 -19.04 -9.69 8.27
N THR A 438 -20.01 -9.85 9.17
CA THR A 438 -21.44 -9.62 8.89
C THR A 438 -21.74 -8.25 8.29
N GLU A 439 -21.04 -7.19 8.72
CA GLU A 439 -21.17 -5.83 8.19
C GLU A 439 -20.32 -5.56 6.94
N ASN A 440 -19.55 -6.55 6.48
CA ASN A 440 -18.65 -6.40 5.35
C ASN A 440 -19.43 -6.45 4.03
N GLN A 441 -19.27 -5.42 3.22
CA GLN A 441 -19.91 -5.30 1.92
C GLN A 441 -18.94 -4.68 0.91
N CYS A 442 -19.21 -4.96 -0.37
CA CYS A 442 -18.52 -4.34 -1.49
C CYS A 442 -19.47 -3.37 -2.18
N LYS A 443 -19.10 -2.09 -2.23
CA LYS A 443 -19.85 -1.03 -2.91
C LYS A 443 -19.06 -0.56 -4.13
N LEU A 444 -19.74 -0.41 -5.25
CA LEU A 444 -19.18 0.25 -6.44
C LEU A 444 -19.28 1.78 -6.24
N ILE A 445 -18.15 2.46 -6.24
CA ILE A 445 -18.06 3.92 -6.02
C ILE A 445 -18.07 4.66 -7.35
N PHE A 446 -17.34 4.14 -8.33
CA PHE A 446 -17.15 4.77 -9.63
C PHE A 446 -17.09 3.73 -10.73
N GLU A 447 -17.74 4.03 -11.84
CA GLU A 447 -17.70 3.30 -13.10
C GLU A 447 -17.66 4.33 -14.23
N GLY A 448 -16.68 4.22 -15.10
CA GLY A 448 -16.51 5.17 -16.20
C GLY A 448 -15.48 4.72 -17.23
N GLU A 449 -15.41 5.45 -18.33
CA GLU A 449 -14.42 5.26 -19.38
C GLU A 449 -13.16 6.09 -19.10
N ILE A 450 -12.00 5.56 -19.49
CA ILE A 450 -10.71 6.22 -19.35
C ILE A 450 -9.98 6.27 -20.70
N LYS A 451 -9.22 7.34 -20.92
CA LYS A 451 -8.46 7.54 -22.16
C LYS A 451 -7.27 6.58 -22.29
N SER A 452 -6.59 6.29 -21.18
CA SER A 452 -5.39 5.45 -21.14
C SER A 452 -5.26 4.76 -19.78
N ARG A 453 -4.59 3.60 -19.75
CA ARG A 453 -4.29 2.87 -18.51
C ARG A 453 -3.44 3.73 -17.58
N ALA A 454 -3.87 3.87 -16.33
CA ALA A 454 -3.11 4.48 -15.26
C ALA A 454 -2.10 3.50 -14.65
N PHE A 455 -2.38 2.20 -14.68
CA PHE A 455 -1.55 1.15 -14.10
C PHE A 455 -0.93 0.25 -15.18
N ARG A 456 0.36 -0.08 -15.02
CA ARG A 456 1.05 -1.00 -15.94
C ARG A 456 0.75 -2.47 -15.66
N LYS A 457 0.49 -2.81 -14.40
CA LYS A 457 0.25 -4.17 -13.93
C LYS A 457 -0.74 -4.15 -12.78
N TRP A 458 -1.39 -5.28 -12.55
CA TRP A 458 -2.13 -5.51 -11.31
C TRP A 458 -1.18 -5.56 -10.11
N GLY A 459 -1.59 -4.98 -8.99
CA GLY A 459 -0.82 -4.99 -7.77
C GLY A 459 -1.66 -4.80 -6.52
N SER A 460 -1.09 -5.15 -5.37
CA SER A 460 -1.68 -4.89 -4.06
C SER A 460 -0.69 -4.18 -3.16
N LYS A 461 -1.18 -3.24 -2.34
CA LYS A 461 -0.39 -2.45 -1.40
C LYS A 461 -1.11 -2.37 -0.06
N VAL A 462 -0.37 -2.65 1.00
CA VAL A 462 -0.84 -2.54 2.38
C VAL A 462 -0.45 -1.15 2.88
N CYS A 463 -1.44 -0.32 3.20
CA CYS A 463 -1.24 1.02 3.73
C CYS A 463 -1.80 1.07 5.16
N GLU A 464 -1.00 1.58 6.11
CA GLU A 464 -1.44 1.72 7.51
C GLU A 464 -2.12 3.05 7.79
N THR A 465 -1.72 4.08 7.04
CA THR A 465 -2.22 5.44 7.17
C THR A 465 -2.91 5.86 5.88
N ASP A 466 -3.85 6.77 6.01
CA ASP A 466 -4.58 7.33 4.87
C ASP A 466 -3.66 8.18 3.99
N SER A 467 -2.69 8.89 4.58
CA SER A 467 -1.61 9.60 3.88
C SER A 467 -0.79 8.67 2.96
N GLU A 468 -0.43 7.48 3.43
CA GLU A 468 0.30 6.48 2.63
C GLU A 468 -0.56 5.99 1.45
N ALA A 469 -1.87 5.77 1.68
CA ALA A 469 -2.79 5.40 0.61
C ALA A 469 -2.90 6.51 -0.46
N ARG A 470 -2.96 7.79 -0.05
CA ARG A 470 -2.94 8.94 -0.96
C ARG A 470 -1.63 9.02 -1.74
N GLU A 471 -0.47 8.84 -1.10
CA GLU A 471 0.84 8.88 -1.77
C GLU A 471 0.99 7.77 -2.82
N VAL A 472 0.43 6.58 -2.56
CA VAL A 472 0.44 5.50 -3.55
C VAL A 472 -0.44 5.84 -4.76
N LEU A 473 -1.59 6.49 -4.53
CA LEU A 473 -2.53 6.88 -5.60
C LEU A 473 -2.10 8.14 -6.36
N SER A 474 -1.39 9.07 -5.71
CA SER A 474 -0.91 10.31 -6.32
C SER A 474 0.07 10.03 -7.47
N LYS A 475 0.86 8.94 -7.37
CA LYS A 475 1.71 8.44 -8.46
C LYS A 475 0.93 8.14 -9.74
N SER A 476 -0.35 7.77 -9.60
CA SER A 476 -1.25 7.49 -10.73
C SER A 476 -2.25 8.63 -10.98
N LYS A 477 -2.17 9.73 -10.22
CA LYS A 477 -3.14 10.85 -10.21
C LYS A 477 -4.58 10.43 -9.88
N LEU A 478 -4.76 9.43 -9.01
CA LEU A 478 -6.06 8.85 -8.64
C LEU A 478 -6.42 9.05 -7.16
N GLU A 479 -5.82 10.04 -6.50
CA GLU A 479 -6.02 10.33 -5.07
C GLU A 479 -7.46 10.71 -4.72
N ASN A 480 -8.18 11.33 -5.67
CA ASN A 480 -9.58 11.72 -5.50
C ASN A 480 -10.49 10.53 -5.20
N PHE A 481 -10.19 9.34 -5.71
CA PHE A 481 -10.98 8.15 -5.43
C PHE A 481 -10.86 7.68 -3.97
N TRP A 482 -9.74 7.96 -3.30
CA TRP A 482 -9.61 7.69 -1.87
C TRP A 482 -10.47 8.62 -1.03
N ASN A 483 -10.48 9.91 -1.38
CA ASN A 483 -11.32 10.89 -0.71
C ASN A 483 -12.81 10.60 -0.95
N LEU A 484 -13.18 10.25 -2.19
CA LEU A 484 -14.54 9.83 -2.53
C LEU A 484 -14.96 8.59 -1.74
N ALA A 485 -14.08 7.59 -1.63
CA ALA A 485 -14.35 6.39 -0.84
C ALA A 485 -14.57 6.71 0.65
N LYS A 486 -13.79 7.66 1.20
CA LYS A 486 -13.97 8.15 2.57
C LYS A 486 -15.32 8.85 2.76
N SER A 487 -15.74 9.69 1.80
CA SER A 487 -16.98 10.46 1.92
C SER A 487 -18.25 9.61 1.71
N THR A 488 -18.18 8.55 0.91
CA THR A 488 -19.30 7.61 0.74
C THR A 488 -19.43 6.68 1.94
N HIS A 489 -20.48 6.84 2.75
CA HIS A 489 -20.82 5.94 3.86
C HIS A 489 -21.34 4.58 3.39
#